data_AF-R9ABW5-F1
#
_entry.id   AF-R9ABW5-F1
#
_cell.length_a   1.000
_cell.length_b   1.000
_cell.length_c   1.000
_cell.angle_alpha   90.00
_cell.angle_beta   90.00
_cell.angle_gamma   90.00
#
_symmetry.space_group_name_H-M   'P 1'
#
loop_
_entity.id
_entity.type
_entity.pdbx_description
1 polymer ?
#
loop_
_entity_poly.entity_id
_entity_poly.type
_entity_poly.pdbx_seq_one_letter_code
_entity_poly.pdbx_strand_id
1 'polypeptide(L)'
;MSSNLHTDNTKLKHTFENYKLRLNESVTSTAYNLPNDLVIDKIDTQLGYKEFAKRVALNDLFVNQHRDLQMLFFARCSSELVAFTVDITDDITHSTHSTHDENATTQQQQQNQPRTPSPHYTPLLAFPPLLNADKAFDTPSAASLNSTQWALSDGSGRLFVCGGAGNAERAKELLYNGNLSPFFIHLYVPSLNTLVISTTLTLDSDDVTKKTQFDLLAVDLASASETLNDGVLWRLRTLDYPCLVDYVDGEWVVGSASGFCGVEKDGSIEGVAGAADGATDAEQTQKGEQANQRHPPAQYGWSQDDDTVTVSVKLDHIGEKNSYAPVIHTNQIKLPSLNPEFVPLYADVDPEESTWTLNRQLSLLEVDLSKKSQSHVRWVDLFDQSFTPPFGTVDETRSKEDLEEALQSMEKYTQEGLVDGTQEPQLRPGGLNDIPSLAKGEMDDSVDSSVGKTMVMARFRDVSELTAYPAHQLLSTPLPSYPSPHPSIVISHDVSLSGTLFDLGTLSHLDTFAALPFVMASKRDLRFAYHLSNSLVVVFEGGKIEGAGNAYIYYQCEGDGVSAAQSVVQIGGHQKGALLGVSYFHSKHLLVALCENCLVILSNLI
;
A
#
# COMPACT_ATOMS: atom_id res chain seq x y z
N MET A 1 -5.19 -26.23 -8.99
CA MET A 1 -3.82 -25.98 -9.46
C MET A 1 -3.50 -24.54 -9.06
N SER A 2 -2.52 -24.32 -8.19
CA SER A 2 -2.16 -22.95 -7.77
C SER A 2 -1.48 -22.23 -8.93
N SER A 3 -2.12 -21.20 -9.47
CA SER A 3 -1.54 -20.31 -10.46
C SER A 3 -0.47 -19.46 -9.78
N ASN A 4 0.80 -19.69 -10.11
CA ASN A 4 1.92 -18.89 -9.60
C ASN A 4 2.45 -17.99 -10.73
N LEU A 5 2.87 -16.78 -10.36
CA LEU A 5 3.70 -15.97 -11.25
C LEU A 5 5.06 -16.65 -11.42
N HIS A 6 5.44 -16.95 -12.66
CA HIS A 6 6.71 -17.63 -12.94
C HIS A 6 7.82 -16.61 -13.21
N THR A 7 8.79 -16.55 -12.31
CA THR A 7 9.98 -15.74 -12.48
C THR A 7 10.96 -16.44 -13.41
N ASP A 8 11.30 -15.80 -14.53
CA ASP A 8 12.35 -16.27 -15.43
C ASP A 8 13.74 -16.00 -14.82
N ASN A 9 14.43 -17.08 -14.41
CA ASN A 9 15.76 -17.03 -13.81
C ASN A 9 16.83 -16.43 -14.74
N THR A 10 16.64 -16.45 -16.06
CA THR A 10 17.60 -15.87 -17.00
C THR A 10 17.59 -14.34 -16.99
N LYS A 11 16.51 -13.74 -16.48
CA LYS A 11 16.33 -12.29 -16.37
C LYS A 11 16.60 -11.77 -14.96
N LEU A 12 16.79 -12.66 -13.99
CA LEU A 12 17.10 -12.29 -12.62
C LEU A 12 18.51 -11.73 -12.52
N LYS A 13 18.63 -10.55 -11.93
CA LYS A 13 19.91 -9.92 -11.63
C LYS A 13 20.40 -10.41 -10.26
N HIS A 14 21.25 -11.43 -10.26
CA HIS A 14 21.76 -12.08 -9.04
C HIS A 14 22.94 -11.35 -8.38
N THR A 15 23.54 -10.36 -9.05
CA THR A 15 24.81 -9.75 -8.62
C THR A 15 24.56 -8.49 -7.79
N PHE A 16 24.42 -8.65 -6.47
CA PHE A 16 24.27 -7.53 -5.54
C PHE A 16 25.60 -7.14 -4.85
N GLU A 17 26.53 -8.07 -4.68
CA GLU A 17 27.83 -7.77 -4.08
C GLU A 17 28.56 -6.70 -4.92
N ASN A 18 28.81 -5.53 -4.30
CA ASN A 18 29.39 -4.32 -4.90
C ASN A 18 28.45 -3.43 -5.73
N TYR A 19 27.13 -3.59 -5.63
CA TYR A 19 26.17 -2.71 -6.30
C TYR A 19 26.31 -1.25 -5.85
N LYS A 20 26.46 -0.32 -6.80
CA LYS A 20 26.70 1.12 -6.51
C LYS A 20 25.64 2.02 -7.14
N LEU A 21 25.08 2.91 -6.33
CA LEU A 21 24.20 3.98 -6.81
C LEU A 21 25.03 5.22 -7.15
N ARG A 22 24.85 5.76 -8.36
CA ARG A 22 25.52 6.98 -8.82
C ARG A 22 24.53 8.11 -8.91
N LEU A 23 24.84 9.24 -8.29
CA LEU A 23 23.97 10.42 -8.36
C LEU A 23 23.91 10.96 -9.80
N ASN A 24 22.70 11.18 -10.31
CA ASN A 24 22.42 11.90 -11.54
C ASN A 24 21.66 13.19 -11.20
N GLU A 25 22.22 14.35 -11.53
CA GLU A 25 21.65 15.67 -11.23
C GLU A 25 20.95 16.31 -12.44
N SER A 26 20.65 15.53 -13.50
CA SER A 26 20.01 16.06 -14.72
C SER A 26 18.55 16.49 -14.54
N VAL A 27 17.87 15.94 -13.52
CA VAL A 27 16.45 16.19 -13.27
C VAL A 27 16.27 17.58 -12.66
N THR A 28 15.39 18.38 -13.26
CA THR A 28 15.06 19.72 -12.76
C THR A 28 13.62 19.76 -12.27
N SER A 29 13.36 20.56 -11.22
CA SER A 29 12.01 20.76 -10.68
C SER A 29 11.65 22.24 -10.66
N THR A 30 10.41 22.55 -11.05
CA THR A 30 9.82 23.89 -11.01
C THR A 30 8.50 23.83 -10.25
N ALA A 31 8.30 24.72 -9.27
CA ALA A 31 7.08 24.77 -8.46
C ALA A 31 6.22 25.97 -8.86
N TYR A 32 4.92 25.73 -9.04
CA TYR A 32 3.89 26.71 -9.36
C TYR A 32 2.89 26.78 -8.21
N ASN A 33 2.74 27.93 -7.59
CA ASN A 33 1.77 28.12 -6.51
C ASN A 33 0.35 27.96 -7.06
N LEU A 34 -0.52 27.34 -6.26
CA LEU A 34 -1.94 27.33 -6.56
C LEU A 34 -2.52 28.76 -6.46
N PRO A 35 -3.54 29.11 -7.28
CA PRO A 35 -4.30 30.35 -7.10
C PRO A 35 -4.80 30.51 -5.66
N ASN A 36 -4.76 31.73 -5.12
CA ASN A 36 -5.05 32.02 -3.70
C ASN A 36 -6.48 31.68 -3.26
N ASP A 37 -7.40 31.57 -4.21
CA ASP A 37 -8.81 31.20 -4.03
C ASP A 37 -9.05 29.69 -3.99
N LEU A 38 -8.05 28.88 -4.36
CA LEU A 38 -8.11 27.43 -4.34
C LEU A 38 -7.49 26.87 -3.06
N VAL A 39 -8.28 26.09 -2.34
CA VAL A 39 -7.83 25.38 -1.14
C VAL A 39 -8.05 23.89 -1.35
N ILE A 40 -6.97 23.11 -1.30
CA ILE A 40 -7.10 21.65 -1.29
C ILE A 40 -7.39 21.20 0.14
N ASP A 41 -8.40 20.34 0.29
CA ASP A 41 -8.80 19.80 1.60
C ASP A 41 -7.64 19.00 2.19
N LYS A 42 -7.16 19.43 3.36
CA LYS A 42 -6.08 18.75 4.07
C LYS A 42 -6.58 17.42 4.63
N ILE A 43 -5.75 16.39 4.55
CA ILE A 43 -6.07 15.08 5.11
C ILE A 43 -6.03 15.18 6.64
N ASP A 44 -7.20 15.09 7.27
CA ASP A 44 -7.36 15.07 8.72
C ASP A 44 -6.56 13.91 9.34
N THR A 45 -5.79 14.22 10.39
CA THR A 45 -4.95 13.28 11.13
C THR A 45 -5.73 12.45 12.16
N GLN A 46 -7.01 12.75 12.40
CA GLN A 46 -7.83 12.04 13.41
C GLN A 46 -8.54 10.78 12.88
N LEU A 47 -8.33 10.41 11.62
CA LEU A 47 -8.95 9.23 11.01
C LEU A 47 -8.35 7.92 11.56
N GLY A 48 -9.16 6.86 11.61
CA GLY A 48 -8.64 5.52 11.85
C GLY A 48 -7.64 5.11 10.76
N TYR A 49 -6.68 4.24 11.08
CA TYR A 49 -5.59 3.86 10.16
C TYR A 49 -6.09 3.44 8.76
N LYS A 50 -7.16 2.64 8.67
CA LYS A 50 -7.74 2.21 7.38
C LYS A 50 -8.36 3.38 6.59
N GLU A 51 -9.03 4.30 7.28
CA GLU A 51 -9.67 5.48 6.66
C GLU A 51 -8.63 6.52 6.24
N PHE A 52 -7.58 6.69 7.05
CA PHE A 52 -6.43 7.51 6.71
C PHE A 52 -5.67 6.93 5.51
N ALA A 53 -5.37 5.63 5.51
CA ALA A 53 -4.74 4.94 4.39
C ALA A 53 -5.59 5.04 3.11
N LYS A 54 -6.93 4.88 3.24
CA LYS A 54 -7.90 5.11 2.17
C LYS A 54 -7.79 6.54 1.64
N ARG A 55 -7.93 7.57 2.47
CA ARG A 55 -7.90 8.96 1.98
C ARG A 55 -6.59 9.36 1.31
N VAL A 56 -5.46 8.82 1.78
CA VAL A 56 -4.18 9.14 1.16
C VAL A 56 -3.96 8.36 -0.14
N ALA A 57 -4.51 7.16 -0.27
CA ALA A 57 -4.46 6.39 -1.51
C ALA A 57 -5.35 6.98 -2.64
N LEU A 58 -6.16 8.01 -2.35
CA LEU A 58 -7.27 8.45 -3.22
C LEU A 58 -7.26 9.92 -3.61
N ASN A 59 -6.39 10.73 -3.00
CA ASN A 59 -6.07 11.99 -3.65
C ASN A 59 -5.16 11.62 -4.81
N ASP A 60 -5.59 11.90 -6.03
CA ASP A 60 -4.76 11.64 -7.19
C ASP A 60 -4.94 12.76 -8.21
N LEU A 61 -4.00 12.80 -9.14
CA LEU A 61 -4.02 13.67 -10.30
C LEU A 61 -4.60 12.88 -11.48
N PHE A 62 -5.86 13.10 -11.79
CA PHE A 62 -6.56 12.30 -12.79
C PHE A 62 -6.11 12.70 -14.20
N VAL A 63 -5.49 11.78 -14.93
CA VAL A 63 -4.97 12.04 -16.28
C VAL A 63 -6.07 11.90 -17.31
N ASN A 64 -6.12 12.83 -18.28
CA ASN A 64 -7.00 12.67 -19.43
C ASN A 64 -6.43 11.62 -20.38
N GLN A 65 -7.08 10.47 -20.49
CA GLN A 65 -6.65 9.35 -21.33
C GLN A 65 -6.88 9.58 -22.85
N HIS A 66 -7.25 10.79 -23.25
CA HIS A 66 -7.57 11.14 -24.63
C HIS A 66 -7.05 12.51 -25.06
N ARG A 67 -6.47 13.30 -24.14
CA ARG A 67 -5.96 14.64 -24.40
C ARG A 67 -4.66 14.84 -23.65
N ASP A 68 -3.59 15.02 -24.41
CA ASP A 68 -2.26 15.21 -23.86
C ASP A 68 -2.15 16.48 -23.00
N LEU A 69 -1.27 16.43 -21.99
CA LEU A 69 -0.97 17.54 -21.07
C LEU A 69 -2.18 18.09 -20.28
N GLN A 70 -3.29 17.35 -20.23
CA GLN A 70 -4.46 17.69 -19.43
C GLN A 70 -4.64 16.70 -18.27
N MET A 71 -4.82 17.25 -17.09
CA MET A 71 -5.14 16.53 -15.86
C MET A 71 -6.32 17.18 -15.15
N LEU A 72 -6.85 16.52 -14.12
CA LEU A 72 -7.93 17.01 -13.28
C LEU A 72 -7.59 16.80 -11.80
N PHE A 73 -7.94 17.77 -10.97
CA PHE A 73 -7.89 17.66 -9.52
C PHE A 73 -9.10 18.37 -8.89
N PHE A 74 -9.32 18.11 -7.60
CA PHE A 74 -10.40 18.71 -6.84
C PHE A 74 -9.85 19.72 -5.83
N ALA A 75 -10.51 20.87 -5.71
CA ALA A 75 -10.20 21.88 -4.71
C ALA A 75 -11.48 22.59 -4.26
N ARG A 76 -11.44 23.22 -3.09
CA ARG A 76 -12.50 24.11 -2.64
C ARG A 76 -12.28 25.54 -3.10
N CYS A 77 -13.35 26.16 -3.58
CA CYS A 77 -13.44 27.59 -3.84
C CYS A 77 -14.61 28.15 -3.03
N SER A 78 -14.33 29.11 -2.12
CA SER A 78 -15.36 29.78 -1.29
C SER A 78 -16.39 28.84 -0.62
N SER A 79 -15.95 27.66 -0.14
CA SER A 79 -16.71 26.53 0.48
C SER A 79 -17.25 25.44 -0.45
N GLU A 80 -17.37 25.69 -1.75
CA GLU A 80 -17.84 24.71 -2.73
C GLU A 80 -16.70 23.79 -3.17
N LEU A 81 -16.97 22.49 -3.29
CA LEU A 81 -16.04 21.56 -3.93
C LEU A 81 -16.13 21.77 -5.44
N VAL A 82 -14.99 21.95 -6.10
CA VAL A 82 -14.92 22.22 -7.54
C VAL A 82 -13.87 21.31 -8.19
N ALA A 83 -14.23 20.72 -9.33
CA ALA A 83 -13.31 20.00 -10.20
C ALA A 83 -12.60 21.00 -11.14
N PHE A 84 -11.27 20.97 -11.19
CA PHE A 84 -10.46 21.82 -12.05
C PHE A 84 -9.67 20.98 -13.03
N THR A 85 -9.71 21.35 -14.31
CA THR A 85 -8.74 20.84 -15.28
C THR A 85 -7.49 21.70 -15.24
N VAL A 86 -6.33 21.08 -15.34
CA VAL A 86 -5.03 21.75 -15.53
C VAL A 86 -4.50 21.36 -16.89
N ASP A 87 -4.33 22.36 -17.74
CA ASP A 87 -3.65 22.21 -19.03
C ASP A 87 -2.22 22.74 -18.89
N ILE A 88 -1.23 21.92 -19.22
CA ILE A 88 0.16 22.38 -19.29
C ILE A 88 0.41 22.93 -20.70
N THR A 89 0.61 24.24 -20.78
CA THR A 89 0.89 24.93 -22.04
C THR A 89 2.35 25.39 -22.08
N ASP A 90 2.92 25.46 -23.27
CA ASP A 90 4.13 26.27 -23.45
C ASP A 90 3.64 27.71 -23.61
N ASP A 91 4.11 28.63 -22.77
CA ASP A 91 3.69 30.04 -22.80
C ASP A 91 3.71 30.60 -24.25
N ILE A 92 2.53 30.80 -24.82
CA ILE A 92 2.30 31.71 -25.94
C ILE A 92 1.54 32.88 -25.35
N THR A 93 2.25 33.85 -24.79
CA THR A 93 1.68 35.18 -24.65
C THR A 93 1.55 35.77 -26.05
N HIS A 94 0.42 35.51 -26.72
CA HIS A 94 -0.06 36.41 -27.75
C HIS A 94 -0.41 37.73 -27.05
N SER A 95 0.55 38.64 -26.96
CA SER A 95 0.27 40.05 -26.75
C SER A 95 -0.47 40.56 -28.00
N THR A 96 -1.79 40.47 -28.00
CA THR A 96 -2.64 41.23 -28.91
C THR A 96 -2.59 42.70 -28.48
N HIS A 97 -1.60 43.44 -28.99
CA HIS A 97 -1.66 44.89 -29.03
C HIS A 97 -1.33 45.42 -30.42
N SER A 98 -2.40 45.85 -31.09
CA SER A 98 -2.54 47.11 -31.84
C SER A 98 -1.28 47.75 -32.45
N THR A 99 -1.27 47.78 -33.79
CA THR A 99 -0.90 48.89 -34.70
C THR A 99 0.27 49.81 -34.33
N HIS A 100 1.24 49.84 -35.26
CA HIS A 100 2.24 50.87 -35.55
C HIS A 100 3.28 51.18 -34.46
N ASP A 101 4.53 50.76 -34.70
CA ASP A 101 5.58 51.73 -35.05
C ASP A 101 6.84 51.03 -35.57
N GLU A 102 7.39 51.60 -36.65
CA GLU A 102 8.66 51.24 -37.26
C GLU A 102 9.81 51.69 -36.35
N ASN A 103 10.61 50.73 -35.85
CA ASN A 103 12.05 50.91 -35.61
C ASN A 103 12.69 49.56 -35.25
N ALA A 104 13.01 48.79 -36.28
CA ALA A 104 13.82 47.59 -36.17
C ALA A 104 15.31 47.95 -36.29
N THR A 105 16.09 47.86 -35.20
CA THR A 105 17.49 47.35 -35.19
C THR A 105 18.16 47.42 -33.80
N THR A 106 17.65 46.80 -32.74
CA THR A 106 18.50 46.44 -31.57
C THR A 106 17.94 45.35 -30.64
N GLN A 107 17.35 44.25 -31.13
CA GLN A 107 16.95 43.13 -30.24
C GLN A 107 17.07 41.76 -30.92
N GLN A 108 18.27 41.38 -31.34
CA GLN A 108 18.58 39.98 -31.70
C GLN A 108 19.75 39.48 -30.86
N GLN A 109 19.53 39.29 -29.55
CA GLN A 109 20.47 38.51 -28.71
C GLN A 109 19.87 37.98 -27.38
N GLN A 110 18.55 37.88 -27.25
CA GLN A 110 17.88 37.19 -26.13
C GLN A 110 16.72 36.32 -26.63
N GLN A 111 17.01 35.30 -27.42
CA GLN A 111 16.06 34.21 -27.69
C GLN A 111 16.86 32.91 -27.73
N ASN A 112 17.15 32.38 -26.54
CA ASN A 112 17.51 30.96 -26.32
C ASN A 112 17.52 30.68 -24.81
N GLN A 113 16.48 31.12 -24.09
CA GLN A 113 16.17 30.51 -22.80
C GLN A 113 15.18 29.36 -23.06
N PRO A 114 15.38 28.18 -22.45
CA PRO A 114 14.44 27.08 -22.58
C PRO A 114 13.07 27.52 -22.05
N ARG A 115 12.03 27.29 -22.85
CA ARG A 115 10.65 27.68 -22.53
C ARG A 115 10.15 26.78 -21.41
N THR A 116 9.77 27.37 -20.28
CA THR A 116 9.25 26.62 -19.14
C THR A 116 7.75 26.33 -19.33
N PRO A 117 7.30 25.07 -19.19
CA PRO A 117 5.89 24.72 -19.30
C PRO A 117 5.10 25.28 -18.10
N SER A 118 3.98 25.95 -18.34
CA SER A 118 3.16 26.63 -17.33
C SER A 118 1.76 26.00 -17.19
N PRO A 119 1.27 25.75 -15.97
CA PRO A 119 -0.07 25.22 -15.73
C PRO A 119 -1.16 26.28 -15.87
N HIS A 120 -2.24 25.97 -16.58
CA HIS A 120 -3.45 26.78 -16.67
C HIS A 120 -4.64 26.05 -16.05
N TYR A 121 -5.27 26.68 -15.05
CA TYR A 121 -6.37 26.10 -14.28
C TYR A 121 -7.72 26.54 -14.84
N THR A 122 -8.61 25.60 -15.14
CA THR A 122 -9.97 25.89 -15.63
C THR A 122 -11.00 25.16 -14.77
N PRO A 123 -11.99 25.86 -14.17
CA PRO A 123 -13.07 25.20 -13.45
C PRO A 123 -13.95 24.42 -14.42
N LEU A 124 -14.22 23.15 -14.10
CA LEU A 124 -15.07 22.26 -14.89
C LEU A 124 -16.48 22.16 -14.32
N LEU A 125 -16.58 21.85 -13.02
CA LEU A 125 -17.86 21.69 -12.33
C LEU A 125 -17.72 22.08 -10.85
N ALA A 126 -18.61 22.94 -10.37
CA ALA A 126 -18.85 23.12 -8.95
C ALA A 126 -19.95 22.16 -8.49
N PHE A 127 -19.67 21.37 -7.45
CA PHE A 127 -20.63 20.42 -6.92
C PHE A 127 -21.69 21.13 -6.08
N PRO A 128 -22.95 20.65 -6.06
CA PRO A 128 -23.94 21.12 -5.12
C PRO A 128 -23.43 21.02 -3.68
N PRO A 129 -23.90 21.89 -2.76
CA PRO A 129 -23.54 21.80 -1.35
C PRO A 129 -23.78 20.39 -0.81
N LEU A 130 -22.74 19.82 -0.22
CA LEU A 130 -22.78 18.47 0.31
C LEU A 130 -23.85 18.38 1.42
N LEU A 131 -24.75 17.39 1.32
CA LEU A 131 -25.91 17.25 2.20
C LEU A 131 -25.55 17.06 3.70
N ASN A 132 -24.33 16.63 4.00
CA ASN A 132 -23.82 16.37 5.34
C ASN A 132 -22.40 16.91 5.51
N ALA A 133 -22.22 18.23 5.58
CA ALA A 133 -20.90 18.87 5.73
C ALA A 133 -20.04 18.31 6.89
N ASP A 134 -20.68 17.71 7.91
CA ASP A 134 -20.04 17.14 9.11
C ASP A 134 -19.58 15.68 8.95
N LYS A 135 -20.05 14.96 7.93
CA LYS A 135 -19.49 13.65 7.57
C LYS A 135 -18.41 13.90 6.54
N ALA A 136 -17.16 13.70 6.92
CA ALA A 136 -16.04 13.84 6.03
C ALA A 136 -16.18 12.83 4.87
N PHE A 137 -16.68 13.33 3.74
CA PHE A 137 -17.08 12.58 2.55
C PHE A 137 -15.96 11.69 2.06
N ASP A 138 -16.36 10.58 1.44
CA ASP A 138 -15.40 9.76 0.71
C ASP A 138 -14.76 10.59 -0.39
N THR A 139 -13.55 10.24 -0.77
CA THR A 139 -12.70 11.06 -1.62
C THR A 139 -13.30 11.25 -3.01
N PRO A 140 -13.39 12.49 -3.52
CA PRO A 140 -13.84 12.74 -4.88
C PRO A 140 -12.89 12.06 -5.86
N SER A 141 -13.43 11.66 -7.01
CA SER A 141 -12.67 10.88 -8.00
C SER A 141 -13.16 11.15 -9.40
N ALA A 142 -12.30 10.92 -10.40
CA ALA A 142 -12.63 11.19 -11.78
C ALA A 142 -12.06 10.14 -12.75
N ALA A 143 -12.71 9.98 -13.89
CA ALA A 143 -12.16 9.28 -15.04
C ALA A 143 -12.54 10.01 -16.33
N SER A 144 -11.60 10.12 -17.27
CA SER A 144 -11.90 10.68 -18.60
C SER A 144 -12.69 9.66 -19.41
N LEU A 145 -13.86 10.05 -19.91
CA LEU A 145 -14.68 9.21 -20.80
C LEU A 145 -14.25 9.36 -22.26
N ASN A 146 -13.77 10.55 -22.63
CA ASN A 146 -13.19 10.87 -23.91
C ASN A 146 -12.35 12.17 -23.80
N SER A 147 -11.92 12.75 -24.92
CA SER A 147 -11.10 13.96 -24.97
C SER A 147 -11.75 15.22 -24.38
N THR A 148 -13.07 15.20 -24.17
CA THR A 148 -13.86 16.35 -23.72
C THR A 148 -14.71 16.09 -22.49
N GLN A 149 -15.02 14.83 -22.21
CA GLN A 149 -15.93 14.43 -21.14
C GLN A 149 -15.23 13.71 -20.00
N TRP A 150 -15.67 14.02 -18.78
CA TRP A 150 -15.22 13.40 -17.54
C TRP A 150 -16.42 12.85 -16.77
N ALA A 151 -16.23 11.67 -16.20
CA ALA A 151 -17.06 11.13 -15.13
C ALA A 151 -16.46 11.58 -13.79
N LEU A 152 -17.27 12.22 -12.95
CA LEU A 152 -16.85 12.84 -11.69
C LEU A 152 -17.71 12.30 -10.54
N SER A 153 -17.07 11.79 -9.49
CA SER A 153 -17.72 11.49 -8.21
C SER A 153 -17.50 12.66 -7.25
N ASP A 154 -18.58 13.12 -6.63
CA ASP A 154 -18.52 14.13 -5.57
C ASP A 154 -18.10 13.55 -4.21
N GLY A 155 -17.88 12.23 -4.13
CA GLY A 155 -17.52 11.57 -2.89
C GLY A 155 -18.69 11.37 -1.92
N SER A 156 -19.93 11.67 -2.34
CA SER A 156 -21.15 11.43 -1.57
C SER A 156 -21.96 10.24 -2.05
N GLY A 157 -21.65 9.72 -3.24
CA GLY A 157 -22.38 8.65 -3.90
C GLY A 157 -23.09 9.10 -5.19
N ARG A 158 -22.71 10.26 -5.74
CA ARG A 158 -23.26 10.78 -6.99
C ARG A 158 -22.19 10.83 -8.07
N LEU A 159 -22.57 10.41 -9.27
CA LEU A 159 -21.78 10.49 -10.49
C LEU A 159 -22.32 11.60 -11.38
N PHE A 160 -21.45 12.53 -11.77
CA PHE A 160 -21.73 13.59 -12.73
C PHE A 160 -20.93 13.32 -13.99
N VAL A 161 -21.57 13.43 -15.16
CA VAL A 161 -20.86 13.39 -16.45
C VAL A 161 -20.84 14.81 -17.02
N CYS A 162 -19.64 15.36 -17.22
CA CYS A 162 -19.47 16.74 -17.67
C CYS A 162 -18.63 16.78 -18.94
N GLY A 163 -19.01 17.61 -19.90
CA GLY A 163 -18.21 17.88 -21.10
C GLY A 163 -18.20 19.35 -21.47
N GLY A 164 -17.02 19.99 -21.48
CA GLY A 164 -16.89 21.42 -21.75
C GLY A 164 -17.63 22.32 -20.75
N ALA A 165 -17.51 23.65 -20.93
CA ALA A 165 -18.00 24.63 -19.97
C ALA A 165 -19.54 24.60 -19.79
N GLY A 166 -19.99 24.06 -18.66
CA GLY A 166 -21.17 24.60 -17.95
C GLY A 166 -22.39 23.70 -17.76
N ASN A 167 -22.49 22.50 -18.34
CA ASN A 167 -23.63 21.61 -18.09
C ASN A 167 -23.18 20.20 -17.72
N ALA A 168 -23.31 19.84 -16.44
CA ALA A 168 -23.31 18.44 -16.03
C ALA A 168 -24.60 17.77 -16.51
N GLU A 169 -24.49 16.56 -17.06
CA GLU A 169 -25.64 15.68 -17.20
C GLU A 169 -26.20 15.34 -15.80
N ARG A 170 -27.49 15.02 -15.74
CA ARG A 170 -28.21 14.66 -14.51
C ARG A 170 -27.40 13.60 -13.74
N ALA A 171 -27.19 13.86 -12.45
CA ALA A 171 -26.38 12.97 -11.61
C ALA A 171 -27.01 11.57 -11.51
N LYS A 172 -26.20 10.53 -11.64
CA LYS A 172 -26.58 9.13 -11.34
C LYS A 172 -26.16 8.81 -9.91
N GLU A 173 -27.00 8.10 -9.17
CA GLU A 173 -26.74 7.84 -7.74
C GLU A 173 -26.39 6.36 -7.49
N LEU A 174 -25.41 6.09 -6.64
CA LEU A 174 -25.17 4.77 -6.08
C LEU A 174 -25.89 4.67 -4.74
N LEU A 175 -26.76 3.68 -4.59
CA LEU A 175 -27.57 3.49 -3.40
C LEU A 175 -27.23 2.17 -2.71
N TYR A 176 -27.15 2.22 -1.38
CA TYR A 176 -27.08 1.05 -0.52
C TYR A 176 -28.15 1.18 0.57
N ASN A 177 -29.07 0.21 0.63
CA ASN A 177 -30.23 0.23 1.53
C ASN A 177 -31.05 1.54 1.46
N GLY A 178 -31.16 2.13 0.27
CA GLY A 178 -31.88 3.39 0.03
C GLY A 178 -31.15 4.67 0.41
N ASN A 179 -29.91 4.57 0.92
CA ASN A 179 -29.05 5.73 1.20
C ASN A 179 -27.97 5.87 0.15
N LEU A 180 -27.50 7.11 -0.07
CA LEU A 180 -26.34 7.35 -0.92
C LEU A 180 -25.12 6.61 -0.37
N SER A 181 -24.51 5.80 -1.23
CA SER A 181 -23.30 5.03 -0.94
C SER A 181 -22.14 5.70 -1.63
N PRO A 182 -21.19 6.29 -0.89
CA PRO A 182 -20.08 6.93 -1.53
C PRO A 182 -19.12 5.95 -2.21
N PHE A 183 -18.50 6.38 -3.30
CA PHE A 183 -17.63 5.52 -4.09
C PHE A 183 -16.45 6.27 -4.70
N PHE A 184 -15.40 5.51 -5.00
CA PHE A 184 -14.21 5.96 -5.73
C PHE A 184 -14.15 5.31 -7.11
N ILE A 185 -13.79 6.08 -8.13
CA ILE A 185 -13.62 5.63 -9.52
C ILE A 185 -12.17 5.19 -9.74
N HIS A 186 -11.97 3.92 -10.10
CA HIS A 186 -10.64 3.37 -10.39
C HIS A 186 -10.26 3.50 -11.86
N LEU A 187 -11.18 3.13 -12.75
CA LEU A 187 -10.91 3.00 -14.18
C LEU A 187 -12.20 3.17 -14.99
N TYR A 188 -12.06 3.74 -16.18
CA TYR A 188 -13.07 3.66 -17.23
C TYR A 188 -12.49 2.88 -18.41
N VAL A 189 -13.24 1.91 -18.92
CA VAL A 189 -12.86 1.08 -20.08
C VAL A 189 -13.74 1.48 -21.28
N PRO A 190 -13.22 2.29 -22.23
CA PRO A 190 -14.03 2.82 -23.33
C PRO A 190 -14.63 1.75 -24.24
N SER A 191 -13.90 0.66 -24.49
CA SER A 191 -14.37 -0.44 -25.36
C SER A 191 -15.60 -1.17 -24.82
N LEU A 192 -15.81 -1.14 -23.51
CA LEU A 192 -16.95 -1.76 -22.82
C LEU A 192 -17.95 -0.73 -22.30
N ASN A 193 -17.67 0.57 -22.45
CA ASN A 193 -18.41 1.64 -21.79
C ASN A 193 -18.62 1.40 -20.27
N THR A 194 -17.64 0.78 -19.63
CA THR A 194 -17.74 0.29 -18.25
C THR A 194 -16.89 1.13 -17.31
N LEU A 195 -17.49 1.59 -16.22
CA LEU A 195 -16.83 2.28 -15.12
C LEU A 195 -16.62 1.31 -13.97
N VAL A 196 -15.39 1.20 -13.46
CA VAL A 196 -15.08 0.39 -12.28
C VAL A 196 -14.96 1.28 -11.06
N ILE A 197 -15.79 1.01 -10.04
CA ILE A 197 -15.90 1.81 -8.83
C ILE A 197 -15.77 0.93 -7.58
N SER A 198 -15.25 1.49 -6.49
CA SER A 198 -15.25 0.83 -5.18
C SER A 198 -16.06 1.62 -4.17
N THR A 199 -16.88 0.93 -3.36
CA THR A 199 -17.67 1.50 -2.27
C THR A 199 -17.34 0.82 -0.95
N THR A 200 -17.45 1.56 0.15
CA THR A 200 -17.25 1.00 1.49
C THR A 200 -18.57 0.47 2.05
N LEU A 201 -18.51 -0.70 2.66
CA LEU A 201 -19.58 -1.30 3.45
C LEU A 201 -19.19 -1.28 4.92
N THR A 202 -20.00 -0.64 5.74
CA THR A 202 -19.86 -0.72 7.19
C THR A 202 -20.89 -1.72 7.70
N LEU A 203 -20.40 -2.81 8.32
CA LEU A 203 -21.23 -3.88 8.86
C LEU A 203 -21.25 -3.77 10.38
N ASP A 204 -22.42 -3.97 10.97
CA ASP A 204 -22.57 -4.14 12.41
C ASP A 204 -22.04 -5.53 12.79
N SER A 205 -20.76 -5.59 13.16
CA SER A 205 -20.09 -6.83 13.58
C SER A 205 -19.27 -6.60 14.85
N ASP A 206 -19.31 -7.56 15.78
CA ASP A 206 -18.46 -7.56 16.98
C ASP A 206 -16.98 -7.76 16.63
N ASP A 207 -16.69 -8.39 15.49
CA ASP A 207 -15.34 -8.57 14.95
C ASP A 207 -14.88 -7.30 14.24
N VAL A 208 -13.92 -6.59 14.85
CA VAL A 208 -13.36 -5.33 14.35
C VAL A 208 -12.79 -5.47 12.93
N THR A 209 -12.29 -6.64 12.55
CA THR A 209 -11.73 -6.87 11.20
C THR A 209 -12.80 -6.97 10.11
N LYS A 210 -14.04 -7.29 10.49
CA LYS A 210 -15.20 -7.41 9.59
C LYS A 210 -16.13 -6.21 9.62
N LYS A 211 -15.84 -5.21 10.45
CA LYS A 211 -16.62 -3.96 10.54
C LYS A 211 -16.60 -3.15 9.24
N THR A 212 -15.54 -3.26 8.46
CA THR A 212 -15.39 -2.51 7.21
C THR A 212 -14.96 -3.44 6.08
N GLN A 213 -15.76 -3.49 5.02
CA GLN A 213 -15.49 -4.23 3.79
C GLN A 213 -15.60 -3.29 2.59
N PHE A 214 -15.11 -3.73 1.44
CA PHE A 214 -15.18 -2.98 0.20
C PHE A 214 -15.81 -3.83 -0.89
N ASP A 215 -16.80 -3.23 -1.57
CA ASP A 215 -17.34 -3.79 -2.80
C ASP A 215 -16.66 -3.09 -4.00
N LEU A 216 -16.14 -3.88 -4.93
CA LEU A 216 -15.66 -3.45 -6.23
C LEU A 216 -16.72 -3.80 -7.28
N LEU A 217 -17.18 -2.80 -8.03
CA LEU A 217 -18.32 -2.88 -8.93
C LEU A 217 -17.87 -2.47 -10.33
N ALA A 218 -18.23 -3.24 -11.35
CA ALA A 218 -18.24 -2.75 -12.73
C ALA A 218 -19.65 -2.30 -13.10
N VAL A 219 -19.76 -1.08 -13.62
CA VAL A 219 -21.02 -0.45 -14.00
C VAL A 219 -20.99 -0.08 -15.47
N ASP A 220 -21.91 -0.61 -16.27
CA ASP A 220 -22.15 -0.12 -17.63
C ASP A 220 -22.92 1.20 -17.59
N LEU A 221 -22.29 2.25 -18.13
CA LEU A 221 -22.88 3.59 -18.13
C LEU A 221 -24.09 3.71 -19.05
N ALA A 222 -24.24 2.82 -20.05
CA ALA A 222 -25.41 2.81 -20.94
C ALA A 222 -26.65 2.23 -20.24
N SER A 223 -26.46 1.19 -19.44
CA SER A 223 -27.52 0.54 -18.66
C SER A 223 -27.89 1.30 -17.38
N ALA A 224 -26.95 2.06 -16.81
CA ALA A 224 -27.21 2.92 -15.66
C ALA A 224 -28.09 4.11 -16.04
N SER A 225 -29.40 4.03 -15.78
CA SER A 225 -30.37 5.07 -16.13
C SER A 225 -30.38 6.23 -15.12
N GLU A 226 -31.07 6.05 -13.99
CA GLU A 226 -31.10 7.00 -12.87
C GLU A 226 -30.17 6.57 -11.73
N THR A 227 -29.98 5.26 -11.52
CA THR A 227 -29.08 4.72 -10.50
C THR A 227 -27.93 3.93 -11.11
N LEU A 228 -26.77 3.97 -10.46
CA LEU A 228 -25.63 3.13 -10.83
C LEU A 228 -25.89 1.66 -10.53
N ASN A 229 -26.77 1.36 -9.58
CA ASN A 229 -27.17 0.00 -9.21
C ASN A 229 -27.76 -0.77 -10.41
N ASP A 230 -28.54 -0.11 -11.26
CA ASP A 230 -29.16 -0.72 -12.44
C ASP A 230 -28.14 -1.17 -13.50
N GLY A 231 -26.99 -0.51 -13.53
CA GLY A 231 -25.91 -0.80 -14.49
C GLY A 231 -24.87 -1.80 -14.00
N VAL A 232 -25.02 -2.39 -12.80
CA VAL A 232 -24.01 -3.29 -12.22
C VAL A 232 -23.87 -4.58 -13.06
N LEU A 233 -22.71 -4.73 -13.67
CA LEU A 233 -22.34 -5.91 -14.45
C LEU A 233 -21.90 -7.05 -13.53
N TRP A 234 -20.99 -6.74 -12.60
CA TRP A 234 -20.46 -7.68 -11.62
C TRP A 234 -20.06 -6.95 -10.33
N ARG A 235 -19.96 -7.73 -9.24
CA ARG A 235 -19.57 -7.26 -7.92
C ARG A 235 -18.58 -8.25 -7.27
N LEU A 236 -17.49 -7.72 -6.75
CA LEU A 236 -16.53 -8.44 -5.92
C LEU A 236 -16.44 -7.79 -4.54
N ARG A 237 -16.08 -8.57 -3.53
CA ARG A 237 -15.92 -8.08 -2.16
C ARG A 237 -14.56 -8.46 -1.58
N THR A 238 -13.97 -7.54 -0.83
CA THR A 238 -12.67 -7.71 -0.14
C THR A 238 -12.68 -6.98 1.21
N LEU A 239 -11.75 -7.34 2.10
CA LEU A 239 -11.57 -6.72 3.42
C LEU A 239 -10.69 -5.46 3.39
N ASP A 240 -9.93 -5.29 2.30
CA ASP A 240 -8.97 -4.20 2.13
C ASP A 240 -9.24 -3.42 0.85
N TYR A 241 -8.77 -2.17 0.83
CA TYR A 241 -9.00 -1.29 -0.31
C TYR A 241 -8.31 -1.83 -1.58
N PRO A 242 -9.00 -1.88 -2.75
CA PRO A 242 -8.38 -2.28 -4.02
C PRO A 242 -7.25 -1.33 -4.41
N CYS A 243 -6.04 -1.85 -4.60
CA CYS A 243 -4.85 -1.07 -4.98
C CYS A 243 -4.44 -1.25 -6.45
N LEU A 244 -5.05 -2.22 -7.15
CA LEU A 244 -4.82 -2.49 -8.56
C LEU A 244 -6.17 -2.83 -9.22
N VAL A 245 -6.48 -2.17 -10.33
CA VAL A 245 -7.65 -2.44 -11.17
C VAL A 245 -7.26 -2.17 -12.62
N ASP A 246 -7.26 -3.21 -13.45
CA ASP A 246 -6.92 -3.10 -14.87
C ASP A 246 -7.80 -4.03 -15.72
N TYR A 247 -7.88 -3.74 -17.02
CA TYR A 247 -8.57 -4.55 -18.02
C TYR A 247 -7.64 -4.83 -19.20
N VAL A 248 -7.17 -6.07 -19.28
CA VAL A 248 -6.10 -6.48 -20.21
C VAL A 248 -6.53 -7.72 -20.97
N ASP A 249 -6.41 -7.69 -22.30
CA ASP A 249 -6.68 -8.83 -23.19
C ASP A 249 -8.06 -9.50 -22.99
N GLY A 250 -9.06 -8.71 -22.59
CA GLY A 250 -10.42 -9.19 -22.37
C GLY A 250 -10.72 -9.68 -20.96
N GLU A 251 -9.77 -9.52 -20.03
CA GLU A 251 -9.86 -10.02 -18.65
C GLU A 251 -9.59 -8.90 -17.65
N TRP A 252 -10.25 -8.99 -16.50
CA TRP A 252 -10.07 -8.10 -15.37
C TRP A 252 -8.91 -8.59 -14.52
N VAL A 253 -8.05 -7.66 -14.11
CA VAL A 253 -6.98 -7.90 -13.15
C VAL A 253 -7.20 -6.95 -11.97
N VAL A 254 -7.39 -7.52 -10.78
CA VAL A 254 -7.67 -6.77 -9.56
C VAL A 254 -6.71 -7.18 -8.45
N GLY A 255 -6.35 -6.25 -7.58
CA GLY A 255 -5.45 -6.50 -6.45
C GLY A 255 -5.85 -5.73 -5.20
N SER A 256 -5.75 -6.37 -4.05
CA SER A 256 -5.88 -5.73 -2.73
C SER A 256 -5.05 -6.48 -1.70
N ALA A 257 -4.88 -5.97 -0.48
CA ALA A 257 -4.13 -6.69 0.55
C ALA A 257 -4.81 -8.00 0.99
N SER A 258 -6.12 -8.11 0.76
CA SER A 258 -6.93 -9.30 0.97
C SER A 258 -7.38 -9.93 -0.35
N GLY A 259 -7.83 -11.19 -0.29
CA GLY A 259 -8.45 -11.86 -1.44
C GLY A 259 -9.84 -11.29 -1.77
N PHE A 260 -10.28 -11.49 -3.01
CA PHE A 260 -11.62 -11.13 -3.47
C PHE A 260 -12.55 -12.34 -3.45
N CYS A 261 -13.83 -12.11 -3.13
CA CYS A 261 -14.90 -13.07 -3.33
C CYS A 261 -16.00 -12.50 -4.24
N GLY A 262 -16.63 -13.39 -5.02
CA GLY A 262 -17.82 -13.04 -5.81
C GLY A 262 -19.02 -12.78 -4.91
N VAL A 263 -19.80 -11.78 -5.25
CA VAL A 263 -21.06 -11.42 -4.56
C VAL A 263 -22.13 -11.19 -5.62
N GLU A 264 -23.39 -11.47 -5.27
CA GLU A 264 -24.51 -11.15 -6.15
C GLU A 264 -24.54 -9.65 -6.49
N LYS A 265 -25.15 -9.33 -7.64
CA LYS A 265 -25.18 -7.95 -8.15
C LYS A 265 -25.84 -6.97 -7.18
N ASP A 266 -26.81 -7.43 -6.42
CA ASP A 266 -27.52 -6.66 -5.40
C ASP A 266 -26.71 -6.49 -4.09
N GLY A 267 -25.59 -7.20 -3.95
CA GLY A 267 -24.73 -7.18 -2.78
C GLY A 267 -25.03 -8.26 -1.74
N SER A 268 -26.00 -9.14 -2.01
CA SER A 268 -26.30 -10.29 -1.16
C SER A 268 -25.26 -11.40 -1.31
N ILE A 269 -25.02 -12.13 -0.23
CA ILE A 269 -24.20 -13.34 -0.26
C ILE A 269 -25.13 -14.48 -0.67
N GLU A 270 -24.73 -15.34 -1.62
CA GLU A 270 -25.54 -16.48 -2.06
C GLU A 270 -26.16 -17.24 -0.88
N GLY A 271 -27.44 -17.57 -1.00
CA GLY A 271 -28.26 -18.13 0.06
C GLY A 271 -27.76 -19.46 0.60
N VAL A 272 -27.53 -19.50 1.92
CA VAL A 272 -27.67 -20.72 2.72
C VAL A 272 -29.13 -21.17 2.63
N ALA A 273 -29.43 -22.06 1.68
CA ALA A 273 -30.68 -22.78 1.63
C ALA A 273 -30.46 -24.22 2.13
N GLY A 274 -30.69 -24.41 3.44
CA GLY A 274 -31.08 -25.70 4.02
C GLY A 274 -30.05 -26.42 4.89
N ALA A 275 -30.09 -26.17 6.21
CA ALA A 275 -30.43 -27.20 7.21
C ALA A 275 -30.18 -26.63 8.62
N ALA A 276 -31.23 -26.70 9.44
CA ALA A 276 -31.12 -26.60 10.88
C ALA A 276 -30.24 -27.75 11.42
N ASP A 277 -29.50 -27.43 12.48
CA ASP A 277 -29.24 -28.24 13.67
C ASP A 277 -29.22 -29.77 13.50
N GLY A 278 -28.01 -30.35 13.59
CA GLY A 278 -27.84 -31.80 13.58
C GLY A 278 -26.39 -32.23 13.49
N ALA A 279 -25.75 -32.36 14.65
CA ALA A 279 -24.47 -33.02 14.83
C ALA A 279 -24.46 -34.44 14.24
N THR A 280 -23.37 -34.82 13.58
CA THR A 280 -22.74 -36.15 13.72
C THR A 280 -21.30 -36.10 13.23
N ASP A 281 -20.38 -36.35 14.16
CA ASP A 281 -19.05 -36.89 13.92
C ASP A 281 -19.11 -38.25 13.20
N ALA A 282 -18.15 -38.50 12.29
CA ALA A 282 -17.36 -39.74 12.20
C ALA A 282 -16.54 -39.81 10.90
N GLU A 283 -15.26 -39.46 11.05
CA GLU A 283 -14.10 -40.33 10.79
C GLU A 283 -13.86 -41.09 9.46
N GLN A 284 -12.64 -40.83 8.96
CA GLN A 284 -11.60 -41.75 8.46
C GLN A 284 -11.68 -42.26 7.00
N THR A 285 -10.85 -41.77 6.06
CA THR A 285 -9.38 -41.96 5.82
C THR A 285 -9.02 -43.39 5.40
N GLN A 286 -8.49 -43.65 4.20
CA GLN A 286 -7.06 -43.83 3.83
C GLN A 286 -7.02 -44.37 2.37
N LYS A 287 -6.03 -44.21 1.47
CA LYS A 287 -4.60 -43.79 1.40
C LYS A 287 -4.25 -43.68 -0.11
N GLY A 288 -3.22 -43.00 -0.62
CA GLY A 288 -2.05 -42.28 -0.07
C GLY A 288 -1.49 -41.29 -1.12
N GLU A 289 -0.96 -40.13 -0.68
CA GLU A 289 0.47 -39.78 -0.51
C GLU A 289 1.07 -39.14 -1.80
N GLN A 290 1.65 -37.92 -1.83
CA GLN A 290 2.38 -37.15 -0.80
C GLN A 290 2.10 -35.62 -0.89
N ALA A 291 2.14 -34.97 0.28
CA ALA A 291 1.76 -33.58 0.56
C ALA A 291 2.88 -32.81 1.27
N ASN A 292 2.93 -31.49 1.10
CA ASN A 292 3.56 -30.53 2.03
C ASN A 292 2.44 -29.63 2.57
N GLN A 293 2.23 -29.61 3.89
CA GLN A 293 1.00 -29.17 4.55
C GLN A 293 1.04 -27.69 5.03
N ARG A 294 -0.14 -27.06 5.01
CA ARG A 294 -0.49 -25.79 5.67
C ARG A 294 -0.85 -26.07 7.13
N HIS A 295 -0.34 -25.29 8.09
CA HIS A 295 -0.74 -25.37 9.52
C HIS A 295 -1.66 -24.20 9.93
N PRO A 296 -2.58 -24.41 10.91
CA PRO A 296 -3.45 -23.37 11.51
C PRO A 296 -2.67 -22.39 12.42
N PRO A 297 -3.26 -21.24 12.86
CA PRO A 297 -2.55 -20.26 13.69
C PRO A 297 -2.05 -20.87 15.01
N ALA A 298 -0.78 -20.60 15.33
CA ALA A 298 -0.10 -21.10 16.52
C ALA A 298 -0.84 -20.73 17.82
N GLN A 299 -1.19 -21.73 18.64
CA GLN A 299 -1.96 -21.55 19.88
C GLN A 299 -1.09 -21.17 21.11
N TYR A 300 0.23 -21.18 20.94
CA TYR A 300 1.22 -20.78 21.94
C TYR A 300 2.41 -20.12 21.25
N GLY A 301 3.14 -19.25 21.97
CA GLY A 301 4.45 -18.74 21.58
C GLY A 301 5.46 -19.06 22.66
N TRP A 302 6.72 -19.26 22.30
CA TRP A 302 7.77 -19.51 23.29
C TRP A 302 9.03 -18.74 22.94
N SER A 303 9.83 -18.40 23.94
CA SER A 303 11.12 -17.71 23.81
C SER A 303 12.12 -18.35 24.76
N GLN A 304 13.41 -18.14 24.57
CA GLN A 304 14.41 -18.53 25.55
C GLN A 304 15.44 -17.44 25.75
N ASP A 305 15.92 -17.34 26.99
CA ASP A 305 17.13 -16.61 27.34
C ASP A 305 18.20 -17.63 27.75
N ASP A 306 19.38 -17.19 28.19
CA ASP A 306 20.50 -18.09 28.48
C ASP A 306 20.14 -19.16 29.53
N ASP A 307 19.40 -18.76 30.57
CA ASP A 307 19.09 -19.60 31.73
C ASP A 307 17.59 -19.95 31.87
N THR A 308 16.71 -19.42 31.01
CA THR A 308 15.24 -19.58 31.12
C THR A 308 14.58 -19.84 29.76
N VAL A 309 13.42 -20.49 29.78
CA VAL A 309 12.54 -20.69 28.62
C VAL A 309 11.13 -20.22 28.99
N THR A 310 10.61 -19.23 28.30
CA THR A 310 9.29 -18.66 28.56
C THR A 310 8.29 -19.19 27.54
N VAL A 311 7.15 -19.70 28.02
CA VAL A 311 6.04 -20.21 27.20
C VAL A 311 4.80 -19.37 27.46
N SER A 312 4.22 -18.83 26.41
CA SER A 312 3.03 -17.98 26.43
C SER A 312 1.87 -18.68 25.71
N VAL A 313 0.73 -18.83 26.37
CA VAL A 313 -0.47 -19.49 25.83
C VAL A 313 -1.66 -18.55 25.94
N LYS A 314 -2.30 -18.26 24.80
CA LYS A 314 -3.52 -17.44 24.77
C LYS A 314 -4.73 -18.31 25.09
N LEU A 315 -5.52 -17.90 26.08
CA LEU A 315 -6.69 -18.65 26.56
C LEU A 315 -7.96 -18.11 25.90
N ASP A 316 -8.81 -19.02 25.39
CA ASP A 316 -10.10 -18.66 24.79
C ASP A 316 -11.15 -18.23 25.82
N HIS A 317 -11.03 -18.73 27.07
CA HIS A 317 -11.97 -18.47 28.16
C HIS A 317 -11.23 -18.32 29.51
N ILE A 318 -11.62 -17.36 30.35
CA ILE A 318 -11.04 -17.15 31.69
C ILE A 318 -11.91 -17.87 32.75
N GLY A 319 -11.47 -19.05 33.21
CA GLY A 319 -12.07 -19.80 34.32
C GLY A 319 -11.35 -19.63 35.68
N GLU A 320 -11.52 -20.58 36.60
CA GLU A 320 -10.83 -20.58 37.90
C GLU A 320 -9.32 -20.78 37.74
N LYS A 321 -8.48 -20.10 38.55
CA LYS A 321 -7.01 -20.11 38.40
C LYS A 321 -6.42 -21.54 38.41
N ASN A 322 -7.03 -22.45 39.17
CA ASN A 322 -6.53 -23.81 39.36
C ASN A 322 -6.80 -24.75 38.16
N SER A 323 -7.70 -24.39 37.23
CA SER A 323 -7.95 -25.22 36.04
C SER A 323 -6.89 -25.07 34.95
N TYR A 324 -6.03 -24.05 35.05
CA TYR A 324 -4.97 -23.75 34.06
C TYR A 324 -3.56 -23.86 34.63
N ALA A 325 -3.41 -24.30 35.88
CA ALA A 325 -2.11 -24.39 36.52
C ALA A 325 -1.22 -25.42 35.80
N PRO A 326 -0.04 -25.03 35.30
CA PRO A 326 0.89 -25.96 34.70
C PRO A 326 1.47 -26.90 35.77
N VAL A 327 1.72 -28.16 35.39
CA VAL A 327 2.46 -29.11 36.23
C VAL A 327 3.80 -29.35 35.58
N ILE A 328 4.88 -28.90 36.23
CA ILE A 328 6.24 -28.90 35.68
C ILE A 328 7.03 -30.03 36.34
N HIS A 329 7.66 -30.87 35.51
CA HIS A 329 8.63 -31.88 35.91
C HIS A 329 9.94 -31.64 35.18
N THR A 330 11.00 -32.32 35.60
CA THR A 330 12.36 -32.07 35.09
C THR A 330 12.47 -32.16 33.58
N ASN A 331 11.76 -33.07 32.92
CA ASN A 331 11.83 -33.26 31.47
C ASN A 331 10.46 -33.27 30.78
N GLN A 332 9.39 -32.91 31.50
CA GLN A 332 8.04 -32.95 30.99
C GLN A 332 7.22 -31.82 31.60
N ILE A 333 6.29 -31.27 30.83
CA ILE A 333 5.34 -30.26 31.30
C ILE A 333 3.93 -30.70 30.96
N LYS A 334 2.98 -30.41 31.84
CA LYS A 334 1.56 -30.49 31.54
C LYS A 334 1.00 -29.08 31.50
N LEU A 335 0.50 -28.67 30.34
CA LEU A 335 -0.16 -27.39 30.12
C LEU A 335 -1.63 -27.63 29.79
N PRO A 336 -2.57 -27.67 30.76
CA PRO A 336 -3.96 -28.04 30.51
C PRO A 336 -4.67 -27.23 29.41
N SER A 337 -4.21 -25.99 29.16
CA SER A 337 -4.69 -25.10 28.10
C SER A 337 -4.19 -25.46 26.70
N LEU A 338 -3.10 -26.22 26.59
CA LEU A 338 -2.45 -26.60 25.32
C LEU A 338 -2.56 -28.11 25.06
N ASN A 339 -2.33 -28.92 26.09
CA ASN A 339 -2.48 -30.38 26.06
C ASN A 339 -2.86 -30.90 27.47
N PRO A 340 -3.95 -31.67 27.62
CA PRO A 340 -4.35 -32.26 28.90
C PRO A 340 -3.41 -33.37 29.43
N GLU A 341 -2.39 -33.78 28.68
CA GLU A 341 -1.39 -34.77 29.07
C GLU A 341 0.01 -34.16 29.29
N PHE A 342 0.93 -34.93 29.88
CA PHE A 342 2.33 -34.53 30.02
C PHE A 342 3.04 -34.63 28.68
N VAL A 343 3.70 -33.56 28.27
CA VAL A 343 4.48 -33.47 27.04
C VAL A 343 5.97 -33.34 27.37
N PRO A 344 6.86 -34.05 26.65
CA PRO A 344 8.30 -34.00 26.87
C PRO A 344 8.90 -32.67 26.41
N LEU A 345 9.71 -32.08 27.28
CA LEU A 345 10.47 -30.86 27.00
C LEU A 345 11.76 -31.21 26.24
N TYR A 346 12.27 -30.25 25.48
CA TYR A 346 13.50 -30.42 24.69
C TYR A 346 14.74 -30.75 25.56
N ALA A 347 14.82 -30.17 26.76
CA ALA A 347 15.88 -30.47 27.71
C ALA A 347 15.41 -30.37 29.18
N ASP A 348 16.28 -30.79 30.10
CA ASP A 348 15.98 -30.78 31.53
C ASP A 348 15.86 -29.35 32.09
N VAL A 349 14.78 -29.11 32.82
CA VAL A 349 14.45 -27.89 33.57
C VAL A 349 14.43 -28.17 35.07
N ASP A 350 14.58 -27.13 35.89
CA ASP A 350 14.43 -27.21 37.34
C ASP A 350 12.99 -26.84 37.75
N PRO A 351 12.15 -27.80 38.19
CA PRO A 351 10.77 -27.51 38.57
C PRO A 351 10.63 -26.64 39.81
N GLU A 352 11.63 -26.61 40.70
CA GLU A 352 11.57 -25.81 41.93
C GLU A 352 11.84 -24.32 41.67
N GLU A 353 12.64 -24.03 40.64
CA GLU A 353 12.97 -22.66 40.20
C GLU A 353 12.09 -22.18 39.02
N SER A 354 11.22 -23.03 38.47
CA SER A 354 10.30 -22.64 37.39
C SER A 354 9.03 -22.01 37.96
N THR A 355 8.54 -20.95 37.32
CA THR A 355 7.36 -20.20 37.79
C THR A 355 6.32 -20.03 36.69
N TRP A 356 5.10 -19.63 37.06
CA TRP A 356 4.06 -19.32 36.09
C TRP A 356 3.16 -18.20 36.58
N THR A 357 2.64 -17.41 35.65
CA THR A 357 1.73 -16.31 35.91
C THR A 357 0.53 -16.37 34.98
N LEU A 358 -0.61 -15.87 35.45
CA LEU A 358 -1.85 -15.80 34.66
C LEU A 358 -2.32 -14.35 34.64
N ASN A 359 -2.21 -13.72 33.47
CA ASN A 359 -2.72 -12.39 33.23
C ASN A 359 -4.19 -12.45 32.77
N ARG A 360 -5.10 -12.16 33.71
CA ARG A 360 -6.56 -12.18 33.45
C ARG A 360 -7.04 -11.06 32.53
N GLN A 361 -6.29 -9.96 32.38
CA GLN A 361 -6.72 -8.86 31.51
C GLN A 361 -6.43 -9.14 30.03
N LEU A 362 -5.38 -9.93 29.76
CA LEU A 362 -4.94 -10.28 28.41
C LEU A 362 -5.30 -11.72 28.02
N SER A 363 -5.99 -12.46 28.89
CA SER A 363 -6.25 -13.91 28.75
C SER A 363 -4.98 -14.70 28.40
N LEU A 364 -3.87 -14.39 29.09
CA LEU A 364 -2.55 -14.94 28.76
C LEU A 364 -1.97 -15.72 29.94
N LEU A 365 -1.58 -16.97 29.70
CA LEU A 365 -0.82 -17.80 30.62
C LEU A 365 0.66 -17.73 30.22
N GLU A 366 1.52 -17.30 31.13
CA GLU A 366 2.98 -17.26 30.94
C GLU A 366 3.64 -18.27 31.90
N VAL A 367 4.53 -19.10 31.39
CA VAL A 367 5.25 -20.13 32.14
C VAL A 367 6.74 -19.94 31.90
N ASP A 368 7.49 -19.66 32.96
CA ASP A 368 8.93 -19.47 32.92
C ASP A 368 9.62 -20.72 33.47
N LEU A 369 10.30 -21.44 32.57
CA LEU A 369 11.02 -22.67 32.87
C LEU A 369 12.50 -22.39 33.08
N SER A 370 13.02 -22.68 34.26
CA SER A 370 14.42 -22.46 34.59
C SER A 370 15.26 -23.62 34.07
N LYS A 371 16.23 -23.36 33.18
CA LYS A 371 17.15 -24.37 32.66
C LYS A 371 18.03 -24.88 33.78
N LYS A 372 18.25 -26.19 33.84
CA LYS A 372 19.12 -26.77 34.87
C LYS A 372 20.57 -26.36 34.59
N SER A 373 21.30 -25.82 35.58
CA SER A 373 22.61 -25.13 35.43
C SER A 373 23.76 -25.93 34.78
N GLN A 374 23.53 -27.17 34.33
CA GLN A 374 24.49 -27.99 33.58
C GLN A 374 24.13 -28.14 32.09
N SER A 375 22.95 -27.68 31.65
CA SER A 375 22.50 -27.68 30.26
C SER A 375 22.55 -26.27 29.68
N HIS A 376 23.74 -25.77 29.33
CA HIS A 376 23.91 -24.60 28.45
C HIS A 376 23.49 -24.93 26.99
N VAL A 377 22.39 -25.65 26.84
CA VAL A 377 21.87 -26.15 25.57
C VAL A 377 20.83 -25.14 25.10
N ARG A 378 21.08 -24.53 23.94
CA ARG A 378 20.08 -23.71 23.25
C ARG A 378 18.98 -24.62 22.71
N TRP A 379 17.74 -24.33 23.06
CA TRP A 379 16.58 -25.10 22.62
C TRP A 379 16.33 -24.80 21.15
N VAL A 380 16.17 -25.82 20.32
CA VAL A 380 15.84 -25.67 18.89
C VAL A 380 14.33 -25.76 18.67
N ASP A 381 13.63 -26.37 19.63
CA ASP A 381 12.18 -26.46 19.71
C ASP A 381 11.78 -26.47 21.20
N LEU A 382 10.51 -26.25 21.51
CA LEU A 382 10.00 -26.31 22.89
C LEU A 382 9.90 -27.76 23.39
N PHE A 383 9.57 -28.69 22.50
CA PHE A 383 9.37 -30.09 22.83
C PHE A 383 10.46 -30.98 22.20
N ASP A 384 10.70 -32.14 22.82
CA ASP A 384 11.58 -33.14 22.24
C ASP A 384 10.96 -33.75 20.96
N GLN A 385 11.79 -34.32 20.08
CA GLN A 385 11.39 -34.97 18.82
C GLN A 385 10.37 -36.10 19.01
N SER A 386 10.23 -36.59 20.24
CA SER A 386 9.23 -37.58 20.64
C SER A 386 7.79 -37.03 20.70
N PHE A 387 7.59 -35.71 20.64
CA PHE A 387 6.28 -35.07 20.67
C PHE A 387 6.12 -34.01 19.58
N THR A 388 5.22 -34.26 18.63
CA THR A 388 4.79 -33.27 17.65
C THR A 388 3.42 -32.73 18.08
N PRO A 389 3.29 -31.42 18.34
CA PRO A 389 2.01 -30.87 18.72
C PRO A 389 0.98 -30.98 17.60
N PRO A 390 -0.32 -31.21 17.90
CA PRO A 390 -1.37 -31.37 16.90
C PRO A 390 -1.62 -30.10 16.05
N PHE A 391 -1.10 -28.95 16.48
CA PHE A 391 -1.18 -27.65 15.80
C PHE A 391 0.11 -27.27 15.03
N GLY A 392 1.12 -28.14 14.99
CA GLY A 392 2.42 -27.85 14.37
C GLY A 392 3.44 -27.25 15.34
N THR A 393 4.73 -27.30 14.97
CA THR A 393 5.83 -26.72 15.74
C THR A 393 5.85 -25.21 15.53
N VAL A 394 6.02 -24.45 16.62
CA VAL A 394 6.04 -22.98 16.59
C VAL A 394 7.47 -22.53 16.76
N ASP A 395 7.95 -21.65 15.88
CA ASP A 395 9.30 -21.09 15.97
C ASP A 395 9.45 -20.18 17.20
N GLU A 396 10.69 -20.02 17.67
CA GLU A 396 11.04 -19.16 18.81
C GLU A 396 10.61 -17.70 18.54
N THR A 397 9.75 -17.18 19.40
CA THR A 397 9.36 -15.76 19.48
C THR A 397 10.39 -14.98 20.30
N ARG A 398 10.64 -13.70 19.98
CA ARG A 398 11.63 -12.88 20.69
C ARG A 398 11.30 -12.73 22.19
N SER A 399 12.33 -12.75 23.05
CA SER A 399 12.14 -12.70 24.50
C SER A 399 11.66 -11.33 24.98
N LYS A 400 11.04 -11.30 26.16
CA LYS A 400 10.50 -10.08 26.77
C LYS A 400 11.60 -9.14 27.24
N GLU A 401 12.73 -9.68 27.66
CA GLU A 401 13.92 -8.93 28.09
C GLU A 401 14.59 -8.24 26.89
N ASP A 402 14.68 -8.91 25.74
CA ASP A 402 15.12 -8.29 24.47
C ASP A 402 14.20 -7.14 24.03
N LEU A 403 12.88 -7.30 24.22
CA LEU A 403 11.89 -6.26 23.93
C LEU A 403 11.96 -5.08 24.91
N GLU A 404 12.22 -5.35 26.20
CA GLU A 404 12.38 -4.33 27.23
C GLU A 404 13.73 -3.60 27.09
N GLU A 405 14.81 -4.27 26.68
CA GLU A 405 16.09 -3.65 26.33
C GLU A 405 15.97 -2.79 25.06
N ALA A 406 15.21 -3.26 24.05
CA ALA A 406 14.87 -2.47 22.88
C ALA A 406 14.02 -1.22 23.23
N LEU A 407 13.09 -1.34 24.19
CA LEU A 407 12.31 -0.20 24.70
C LEU A 407 13.14 0.77 25.53
N GLN A 408 14.02 0.28 26.41
CA GLN A 408 14.89 1.13 27.24
C GLN A 408 15.97 1.83 26.40
N SER A 409 16.51 1.15 25.38
CA SER A 409 17.42 1.79 24.42
C SER A 409 16.69 2.90 23.66
N MET A 410 15.43 2.71 23.28
CA MET A 410 14.58 3.76 22.69
C MET A 410 14.25 4.92 23.66
N GLU A 411 14.00 4.65 24.95
CA GLU A 411 13.77 5.70 25.96
C GLU A 411 15.02 6.55 26.20
N LYS A 412 16.21 5.94 26.15
CA LYS A 412 17.49 6.64 26.27
C LYS A 412 17.72 7.63 25.11
N TYR A 413 17.24 7.33 23.91
CA TYR A 413 17.29 8.24 22.76
C TYR A 413 16.24 9.36 22.79
N THR A 414 15.20 9.24 23.61
CA THR A 414 14.13 10.25 23.70
C THR A 414 14.29 11.22 24.87
N GLN A 415 15.05 10.86 25.92
CA GLN A 415 15.30 11.77 27.05
C GLN A 415 16.39 12.83 26.81
N GLU A 416 17.34 12.60 25.90
CA GLU A 416 18.39 13.60 25.58
C GLU A 416 17.91 14.70 24.60
N GLY A 417 16.67 14.61 24.10
CA GLY A 417 16.08 15.59 23.17
C GLY A 417 15.34 16.77 23.81
N LEU A 418 15.27 16.88 25.14
CA LEU A 418 14.37 17.83 25.82
C LEU A 418 15.02 18.79 26.83
N VAL A 419 16.35 18.91 26.88
CA VAL A 419 17.00 19.91 27.76
C VAL A 419 18.03 20.76 27.00
N ASP A 420 17.63 22.01 26.76
CA ASP A 420 18.39 23.18 26.30
C ASP A 420 19.01 23.19 24.89
N GLY A 421 18.40 23.99 24.02
CA GLY A 421 18.71 24.16 22.59
C GLY A 421 19.96 24.98 22.24
N THR A 422 21.09 24.76 22.90
CA THR A 422 22.38 25.32 22.43
C THR A 422 23.56 24.43 22.84
N GLN A 423 23.78 23.33 22.12
CA GLN A 423 25.10 22.73 21.92
C GLN A 423 25.04 21.61 20.86
N GLU A 424 25.93 21.65 19.88
CA GLU A 424 26.17 20.55 18.94
C GLU A 424 26.60 19.29 19.72
N PRO A 425 26.16 18.07 19.32
CA PRO A 425 26.51 16.86 20.04
C PRO A 425 28.02 16.57 19.90
N GLN A 426 28.76 16.65 21.00
CA GLN A 426 30.13 16.17 21.04
C GLN A 426 30.16 14.65 21.19
N LEU A 427 30.63 13.98 20.14
CA LEU A 427 30.95 12.56 20.09
C LEU A 427 31.89 12.18 21.24
N ARG A 428 31.51 11.21 22.08
CA ARG A 428 32.44 10.58 23.03
C ARG A 428 33.36 9.60 22.30
N PRO A 429 34.67 9.57 22.63
CA PRO A 429 35.59 8.57 22.10
C PRO A 429 35.49 7.25 22.88
N GLY A 430 35.05 6.18 22.22
CA GLY A 430 35.17 4.81 22.69
C GLY A 430 34.13 3.85 22.13
N GLY A 431 34.54 2.97 21.21
CA GLY A 431 33.78 1.78 20.77
C GLY A 431 33.30 1.83 19.32
N LEU A 432 34.15 1.39 18.39
CA LEU A 432 34.01 1.55 16.94
C LEU A 432 33.17 0.44 16.25
N ASN A 433 32.19 -0.20 16.91
CA ASN A 433 31.47 -1.33 16.32
C ASN A 433 29.92 -1.31 16.36
N ASP A 434 29.26 -0.43 17.11
CA ASP A 434 27.79 -0.34 17.08
C ASP A 434 27.32 0.99 16.50
N ILE A 435 27.62 1.15 15.21
CA ILE A 435 26.84 2.05 14.36
C ILE A 435 25.76 1.17 13.72
N PRO A 436 24.46 1.50 13.84
CA PRO A 436 23.42 0.78 13.10
C PRO A 436 23.80 0.70 11.62
N SER A 437 23.73 -0.51 11.05
CA SER A 437 24.09 -0.88 9.68
C SER A 437 23.61 0.10 8.58
N LEU A 438 22.56 0.89 8.86
CA LEU A 438 22.05 1.97 8.01
C LEU A 438 23.11 2.99 7.55
N ALA A 439 24.17 3.23 8.33
CA ALA A 439 25.24 4.16 7.92
C ALA A 439 26.32 3.52 7.03
N LYS A 440 26.33 2.18 6.92
CA LYS A 440 27.32 1.43 6.12
C LYS A 440 26.78 0.91 4.78
N GLY A 441 25.49 1.06 4.49
CA GLY A 441 24.92 0.62 3.21
C GLY A 441 24.95 -0.90 3.04
N GLU A 442 24.92 -1.64 4.15
CA GLU A 442 24.79 -3.10 4.16
C GLU A 442 23.29 -3.48 4.18
N MET A 443 22.92 -4.50 3.39
CA MET A 443 21.55 -5.01 3.22
C MET A 443 21.12 -5.75 4.49
N ASP A 444 19.87 -5.57 4.93
CA ASP A 444 19.26 -6.28 6.04
C ASP A 444 18.11 -7.11 5.49
N ASP A 445 18.36 -8.39 5.22
CA ASP A 445 17.41 -9.32 4.61
C ASP A 445 16.04 -9.34 5.32
N SER A 446 15.99 -9.08 6.63
CA SER A 446 14.74 -9.05 7.41
C SER A 446 13.90 -7.81 7.15
N VAL A 447 14.56 -6.65 7.01
CA VAL A 447 13.90 -5.38 6.70
C VAL A 447 13.57 -5.34 5.21
N ASP A 448 14.50 -5.73 4.35
CA ASP A 448 14.42 -5.63 2.90
C ASP A 448 13.38 -6.60 2.30
N SER A 449 13.18 -7.79 2.88
CA SER A 449 12.12 -8.72 2.47
C SER A 449 10.71 -8.27 2.83
N SER A 450 10.57 -7.40 3.83
CA SER A 450 9.28 -6.84 4.27
C SER A 450 8.86 -5.57 3.52
N VAL A 451 9.65 -5.14 2.53
CA VAL A 451 9.43 -3.91 1.78
C VAL A 451 8.33 -4.06 0.74
N GLY A 452 7.40 -3.11 0.74
CA GLY A 452 6.30 -3.05 -0.21
C GLY A 452 4.96 -3.13 0.48
N LYS A 453 3.90 -3.33 -0.33
CA LYS A 453 2.55 -3.55 0.16
C LYS A 453 2.17 -5.00 -0.14
N THR A 454 1.69 -5.73 0.86
CA THR A 454 1.08 -7.03 0.63
C THR A 454 -0.09 -6.88 -0.35
N MET A 455 -0.09 -7.70 -1.40
CA MET A 455 -1.13 -7.72 -2.43
C MET A 455 -1.45 -9.15 -2.82
N VAL A 456 -2.74 -9.47 -2.80
CA VAL A 456 -3.34 -10.65 -3.41
C VAL A 456 -3.98 -10.21 -4.71
N MET A 457 -3.48 -10.74 -5.83
CA MET A 457 -4.02 -10.47 -7.16
C MET A 457 -5.07 -11.51 -7.54
N ALA A 458 -6.11 -11.10 -8.23
CA ALA A 458 -7.08 -11.98 -8.87
C ALA A 458 -7.28 -11.59 -10.34
N ARG A 459 -7.50 -12.59 -11.19
CA ARG A 459 -7.75 -12.42 -12.62
C ARG A 459 -8.98 -13.19 -13.06
N PHE A 460 -9.81 -12.59 -13.90
CA PHE A 460 -11.06 -13.21 -14.34
C PHE A 460 -11.64 -12.58 -15.60
N ARG A 461 -12.35 -13.38 -16.41
CA ARG A 461 -13.24 -12.89 -17.46
C ARG A 461 -14.67 -12.73 -16.94
N ASP A 462 -15.10 -13.74 -16.19
CA ASP A 462 -16.36 -13.79 -15.46
C ASP A 462 -16.06 -14.06 -13.97
N VAL A 463 -16.87 -13.52 -13.06
CA VAL A 463 -16.66 -13.68 -11.60
C VAL A 463 -16.67 -15.14 -11.17
N SER A 464 -17.41 -16.01 -11.86
CA SER A 464 -17.41 -17.45 -11.60
C SER A 464 -16.07 -18.13 -11.90
N GLU A 465 -15.22 -17.51 -12.72
CA GLU A 465 -13.89 -17.99 -13.13
C GLU A 465 -12.75 -17.29 -12.35
N LEU A 466 -13.07 -16.66 -11.21
CA LEU A 466 -12.12 -15.89 -10.42
C LEU A 466 -10.91 -16.72 -10.01
N THR A 467 -9.75 -16.37 -10.56
CA THR A 467 -8.47 -17.03 -10.26
C THR A 467 -7.63 -16.14 -9.36
N ALA A 468 -7.49 -16.52 -8.09
CA ALA A 468 -6.64 -15.83 -7.13
C ALA A 468 -5.19 -16.34 -7.18
N TYR A 469 -4.25 -15.42 -7.09
CA TYR A 469 -2.81 -15.67 -7.02
C TYR A 469 -2.34 -15.57 -5.56
N PRO A 470 -1.18 -16.17 -5.23
CA PRO A 470 -0.57 -15.99 -3.91
C PRO A 470 -0.34 -14.53 -3.54
N ALA A 471 -0.22 -14.26 -2.24
CA ALA A 471 0.16 -12.94 -1.77
C ALA A 471 1.61 -12.62 -2.16
N HIS A 472 1.83 -11.40 -2.63
CA HIS A 472 3.14 -10.89 -3.03
C HIS A 472 3.39 -9.52 -2.42
N GLN A 473 4.66 -9.11 -2.30
CA GLN A 473 5.02 -7.75 -1.92
C GLN A 473 5.08 -6.86 -3.16
N LEU A 474 4.07 -6.01 -3.33
CA LEU A 474 4.01 -5.02 -4.40
C LEU A 474 4.96 -3.85 -4.08
N LEU A 475 5.92 -3.62 -4.96
CA LEU A 475 6.88 -2.52 -4.85
C LEU A 475 6.44 -1.27 -5.62
N SER A 476 5.89 -1.43 -6.83
CA SER A 476 5.39 -0.28 -7.59
C SER A 476 4.35 -0.65 -8.65
N THR A 477 3.51 0.32 -8.99
CA THR A 477 2.53 0.28 -10.09
C THR A 477 2.93 1.24 -11.22
N PRO A 478 2.34 1.18 -12.41
CA PRO A 478 2.71 2.08 -13.50
C PRO A 478 2.39 3.53 -13.15
N LEU A 479 3.24 4.47 -13.56
CA LEU A 479 2.95 5.90 -13.42
C LEU A 479 1.64 6.25 -14.14
N PRO A 480 0.69 6.97 -13.50
CA PRO A 480 -0.50 7.46 -14.17
C PRO A 480 -0.09 8.38 -15.33
N SER A 481 -0.37 7.97 -16.56
CA SER A 481 0.13 8.72 -17.73
C SER A 481 -0.82 8.71 -18.92
N TYR A 482 -0.56 9.65 -19.83
CA TYR A 482 -1.08 9.64 -21.19
C TYR A 482 0.08 9.55 -22.21
N PRO A 483 0.01 8.65 -23.21
CA PRO A 483 -0.92 7.52 -23.29
C PRO A 483 -0.78 6.60 -22.05
N SER A 484 -1.82 5.81 -21.77
CA SER A 484 -1.80 4.83 -20.68
C SER A 484 -0.59 3.90 -20.86
N PRO A 485 0.18 3.64 -19.79
CA PRO A 485 1.32 2.75 -19.88
C PRO A 485 0.83 1.32 -20.11
N HIS A 486 1.75 0.46 -20.56
CA HIS A 486 1.48 -0.98 -20.63
C HIS A 486 1.19 -1.52 -19.21
N PRO A 487 0.11 -2.29 -19.01
CA PRO A 487 -0.25 -2.87 -17.72
C PRO A 487 0.86 -3.73 -17.11
N SER A 488 1.52 -3.24 -16.07
CA SER A 488 2.63 -3.95 -15.42
C SER A 488 2.70 -3.70 -13.93
N ILE A 489 3.35 -4.59 -13.19
CA ILE A 489 3.60 -4.43 -11.75
C ILE A 489 5.03 -4.85 -11.42
N VAL A 490 5.61 -4.25 -10.38
CA VAL A 490 6.89 -4.70 -9.84
C VAL A 490 6.67 -5.35 -8.49
N ILE A 491 7.09 -6.59 -8.36
CA ILE A 491 6.96 -7.40 -7.14
C ILE A 491 8.34 -7.67 -6.55
N SER A 492 8.44 -7.72 -5.22
CA SER A 492 9.66 -8.15 -4.55
C SER A 492 9.89 -9.65 -4.74
N HIS A 493 11.11 -10.02 -5.13
CA HIS A 493 11.53 -11.41 -5.19
C HIS A 493 12.25 -11.81 -3.90
N ASP A 494 11.64 -12.71 -3.12
CA ASP A 494 12.04 -13.05 -1.75
C ASP A 494 13.50 -13.49 -1.59
N VAL A 495 14.07 -14.17 -2.61
CA VAL A 495 15.43 -14.74 -2.52
C VAL A 495 16.52 -13.79 -3.02
N SER A 496 16.23 -13.02 -4.08
CA SER A 496 17.25 -12.17 -4.72
C SER A 496 17.13 -10.71 -4.32
N LEU A 497 16.18 -10.35 -3.45
CA LEU A 497 15.89 -8.98 -3.00
C LEU A 497 15.92 -7.98 -4.17
N SER A 498 15.28 -8.39 -5.26
CA SER A 498 15.18 -7.64 -6.51
C SER A 498 13.72 -7.37 -6.84
N GLY A 499 13.44 -6.30 -7.59
CA GLY A 499 12.09 -5.99 -8.06
C GLY A 499 11.83 -6.60 -9.43
N THR A 500 11.03 -7.66 -9.52
CA THR A 500 10.67 -8.32 -10.78
C THR A 500 9.48 -7.61 -11.44
N LEU A 501 9.68 -7.13 -12.67
CA LEU A 501 8.65 -6.49 -13.48
C LEU A 501 7.84 -7.55 -14.23
N PHE A 502 6.54 -7.61 -13.97
CA PHE A 502 5.60 -8.50 -14.65
C PHE A 502 4.66 -7.72 -15.56
N ASP A 503 4.40 -8.26 -16.74
CA ASP A 503 3.27 -7.84 -17.58
C ASP A 503 1.97 -8.45 -17.05
N LEU A 504 0.93 -7.64 -16.87
CA LEU A 504 -0.37 -8.12 -16.38
C LEU A 504 -1.16 -8.89 -17.45
N GLY A 505 -0.90 -8.66 -18.75
CA GLY A 505 -1.59 -9.34 -19.85
C GLY A 505 -1.14 -10.80 -19.99
N THR A 506 0.17 -11.02 -20.08
CA THR A 506 0.77 -12.36 -20.23
C THR A 506 1.19 -13.01 -18.92
N LEU A 507 1.24 -12.26 -17.81
CA LEU A 507 1.81 -12.70 -16.52
C LEU A 507 3.26 -13.16 -16.64
N SER A 508 3.97 -12.65 -17.65
CA SER A 508 5.36 -13.01 -17.91
C SER A 508 6.32 -12.02 -17.24
N HIS A 509 7.43 -12.56 -16.74
CA HIS A 509 8.53 -11.77 -16.21
C HIS A 509 9.20 -11.00 -17.36
N LEU A 510 9.10 -9.68 -17.36
CA LEU A 510 9.65 -8.80 -18.40
C LEU A 510 11.12 -8.48 -18.17
N ASP A 511 11.44 -7.95 -16.98
CA ASP A 511 12.76 -7.46 -16.59
C ASP A 511 12.87 -7.42 -15.05
N THR A 512 14.07 -7.19 -14.51
CA THR A 512 14.34 -7.09 -13.06
C THR A 512 15.08 -5.79 -12.72
N PHE A 513 14.55 -5.04 -11.76
CA PHE A 513 15.23 -3.93 -11.09
C PHE A 513 16.12 -4.49 -9.97
N ALA A 514 17.44 -4.34 -10.11
CA ALA A 514 18.40 -4.82 -9.11
C ALA A 514 18.30 -3.99 -7.82
N ALA A 515 18.36 -4.63 -6.65
CA ALA A 515 18.40 -3.94 -5.35
C ALA A 515 17.22 -2.99 -5.05
N LEU A 516 16.09 -3.08 -5.78
CA LEU A 516 14.97 -2.16 -5.57
C LEU A 516 14.38 -2.24 -4.15
N PRO A 517 14.10 -3.44 -3.57
CA PRO A 517 13.71 -3.58 -2.17
C PRO A 517 14.66 -2.88 -1.20
N PHE A 518 15.96 -3.07 -1.35
CA PHE A 518 17.00 -2.43 -0.53
C PHE A 518 16.95 -0.89 -0.61
N VAL A 519 16.80 -0.34 -1.83
CA VAL A 519 16.67 1.11 -2.02
C VAL A 519 15.43 1.65 -1.31
N MET A 520 14.34 0.89 -1.35
CA MET A 520 13.05 1.24 -0.78
C MET A 520 12.97 1.06 0.74
N ALA A 521 13.72 0.13 1.34
CA ALA A 521 13.71 -0.16 2.78
C ALA A 521 14.04 1.05 3.65
N SER A 522 14.97 1.87 3.19
CA SER A 522 15.37 3.12 3.87
C SER A 522 14.36 4.26 3.72
N LYS A 523 13.34 4.11 2.87
CA LYS A 523 12.39 5.19 2.54
C LYS A 523 11.18 5.12 3.45
N ARG A 524 10.86 6.26 4.04
CA ARG A 524 9.63 6.43 4.79
C ARG A 524 8.49 6.61 3.80
N ASP A 525 7.37 5.96 4.09
CA ASP A 525 6.11 6.15 3.37
C ASP A 525 6.16 5.76 1.87
N LEU A 526 6.02 4.46 1.59
CA LEU A 526 6.02 3.87 0.24
C LEU A 526 4.63 3.94 -0.44
N ARG A 527 3.81 4.95 -0.12
CA ARG A 527 2.45 5.03 -0.66
C ARG A 527 2.46 5.28 -2.18
N PHE A 528 3.33 6.17 -2.62
CA PHE A 528 3.51 6.57 -4.01
C PHE A 528 4.82 5.98 -4.53
N ALA A 529 4.74 4.76 -5.05
CA ALA A 529 5.86 4.09 -5.70
C ALA A 529 5.40 3.66 -7.08
N TYR A 530 5.98 4.27 -8.10
CA TYR A 530 5.56 4.07 -9.48
C TYR A 530 6.73 3.76 -10.39
N HIS A 531 6.51 3.00 -11.46
CA HIS A 531 7.52 2.74 -12.47
C HIS A 531 7.10 3.28 -13.84
N LEU A 532 8.10 3.59 -14.66
CA LEU A 532 7.93 3.91 -16.06
C LEU A 532 8.49 2.76 -16.90
N SER A 533 7.60 1.84 -17.28
CA SER A 533 7.95 0.62 -17.99
C SER A 533 9.14 -0.09 -17.31
N ASN A 534 10.19 -0.43 -18.06
CA ASN A 534 11.43 -0.98 -17.55
C ASN A 534 12.56 0.05 -17.42
N SER A 535 12.26 1.36 -17.48
CA SER A 535 13.29 2.41 -17.53
C SER A 535 13.67 2.93 -16.15
N LEU A 536 12.68 3.19 -15.28
CA LEU A 536 12.92 3.76 -13.95
C LEU A 536 11.78 3.44 -12.98
N VAL A 537 12.07 3.57 -11.69
CA VAL A 537 11.13 3.55 -10.58
C VAL A 537 11.26 4.86 -9.80
N VAL A 538 10.16 5.52 -9.51
CA VAL A 538 10.08 6.72 -8.67
C VAL A 538 9.37 6.38 -7.37
N VAL A 539 10.04 6.65 -6.26
CA VAL A 539 9.49 6.47 -4.91
C VAL A 539 9.39 7.85 -4.28
N PHE A 540 8.19 8.24 -3.87
CA PHE A 540 7.95 9.53 -3.24
C PHE A 540 7.75 9.38 -1.74
N GLU A 541 8.42 10.23 -0.97
CA GLU A 541 8.31 10.30 0.47
C GLU A 541 7.21 11.29 0.90
N GLY A 542 6.41 10.91 1.90
CA GLY A 542 5.35 11.75 2.47
C GLY A 542 5.89 13.01 3.16
N GLY A 543 5.72 14.16 2.52
CA GLY A 543 6.29 15.44 2.97
C GLY A 543 5.46 16.22 3.99
N LYS A 544 5.39 15.80 5.26
CA LYS A 544 4.82 16.64 6.35
C LYS A 544 5.85 17.36 7.23
N ILE A 545 7.10 16.89 7.27
CA ILE A 545 8.14 17.39 8.20
C ILE A 545 9.23 18.14 7.43
N GLU A 546 9.98 18.99 8.12
CA GLU A 546 11.19 19.65 7.62
C GLU A 546 12.18 18.62 7.03
N GLY A 547 12.60 18.80 5.77
CA GLY A 547 13.49 17.87 5.06
C GLY A 547 12.84 16.66 4.37
N ALA A 548 11.52 16.46 4.56
CA ALA A 548 10.76 15.40 3.89
C ALA A 548 10.11 15.88 2.57
N GLY A 549 9.56 14.94 1.79
CA GLY A 549 8.92 15.24 0.50
C GLY A 549 9.86 15.06 -0.69
N ASN A 550 10.76 14.07 -0.62
CA ASN A 550 11.71 13.78 -1.68
C ASN A 550 11.13 12.76 -2.67
N ALA A 551 11.42 12.95 -3.95
CA ALA A 551 11.25 11.96 -5.00
C ALA A 551 12.61 11.28 -5.24
N TYR A 552 12.67 9.97 -4.98
CA TYR A 552 13.83 9.14 -5.26
C TYR A 552 13.59 8.43 -6.60
N ILE A 553 14.37 8.79 -7.61
CA ILE A 553 14.28 8.23 -8.96
C ILE A 553 15.41 7.21 -9.11
N TYR A 554 15.05 5.96 -9.28
CA TYR A 554 15.96 4.85 -9.47
C TYR A 554 15.90 4.40 -10.94
N TYR A 555 17.03 4.44 -11.63
CA TYR A 555 17.12 4.10 -13.04
C TYR A 555 17.51 2.63 -13.23
N GLN A 556 16.93 1.99 -14.24
CA GLN A 556 17.29 0.63 -14.60
C GLN A 556 18.75 0.56 -15.07
N CYS A 557 19.50 -0.44 -14.60
CA CYS A 557 20.82 -0.73 -15.15
C CYS A 557 20.72 -1.31 -16.56
N GLU A 558 21.51 -0.78 -17.49
CA GLU A 558 21.78 -1.44 -18.77
C GLU A 558 22.60 -2.73 -18.53
N GLY A 559 22.03 -3.88 -18.86
CA GLY A 559 22.67 -5.21 -18.72
C GLY A 559 22.96 -5.63 -17.27
N ASP A 560 24.04 -6.40 -17.09
CA ASP A 560 24.54 -6.90 -15.79
C ASP A 560 25.39 -5.85 -15.05
N GLY A 561 25.11 -4.57 -15.26
CA GLY A 561 25.85 -3.47 -14.67
C GLY A 561 25.75 -3.46 -13.15
N VAL A 562 26.90 -3.41 -12.47
CA VAL A 562 27.02 -3.34 -10.99
C VAL A 562 26.76 -1.92 -10.45
N SER A 563 26.18 -1.02 -11.26
CA SER A 563 25.81 0.32 -10.81
C SER A 563 24.64 0.91 -11.59
N ALA A 564 23.66 1.50 -10.90
CA ALA A 564 22.59 2.30 -11.49
C ALA A 564 22.77 3.79 -11.19
N ALA A 565 22.20 4.61 -12.06
CA ALA A 565 21.97 6.01 -11.75
C ALA A 565 20.80 6.16 -10.77
N GLN A 566 20.87 7.19 -9.93
CA GLN A 566 19.79 7.60 -9.04
C GLN A 566 19.73 9.11 -8.98
N SER A 567 18.53 9.68 -8.95
CA SER A 567 18.31 11.10 -8.66
C SER A 567 17.47 11.26 -7.40
N VAL A 568 17.72 12.33 -6.65
CA VAL A 568 16.87 12.73 -5.52
C VAL A 568 16.47 14.17 -5.72
N VAL A 569 15.15 14.42 -5.79
CA VAL A 569 14.60 15.74 -6.06
C VAL A 569 13.56 16.08 -5.00
N GLN A 570 13.69 17.23 -4.36
CA GLN A 570 12.70 17.67 -3.40
C GLN A 570 11.44 18.19 -4.11
N ILE A 571 10.33 17.48 -3.95
CA ILE A 571 9.05 17.82 -4.58
C ILE A 571 8.07 18.46 -3.59
N GLY A 572 8.07 18.03 -2.33
CA GLY A 572 7.12 18.47 -1.31
C GLY A 572 7.79 19.00 -0.05
N GLY A 573 6.99 19.10 1.01
CA GLY A 573 7.41 19.58 2.33
C GLY A 573 7.37 21.09 2.51
N HIS A 574 7.51 21.55 3.76
CA HIS A 574 7.45 22.97 4.15
C HIS A 574 6.23 23.71 3.59
N GLN A 575 6.48 24.77 2.80
CA GLN A 575 5.47 25.64 2.20
C GLN A 575 4.70 24.96 1.07
N LYS A 576 5.24 23.88 0.47
CA LYS A 576 4.57 23.11 -0.59
C LYS A 576 3.49 22.15 -0.04
N GLY A 577 3.68 21.69 1.20
CA GLY A 577 2.81 20.71 1.86
C GLY A 577 3.06 19.27 1.41
N ALA A 578 2.16 18.38 1.80
CA ALA A 578 2.24 16.95 1.48
C ALA A 578 1.97 16.67 -0.01
N LEU A 579 2.58 15.61 -0.54
CA LEU A 579 2.25 15.07 -1.86
C LEU A 579 0.84 14.48 -1.85
N LEU A 580 0.04 14.85 -2.83
CA LEU A 580 -1.33 14.39 -3.00
C LEU A 580 -1.46 13.42 -4.18
N GLY A 581 -0.94 13.77 -5.36
CA GLY A 581 -1.07 12.92 -6.55
C GLY A 581 0.01 13.18 -7.58
N VAL A 582 0.19 12.26 -8.53
CA VAL A 582 1.24 12.36 -9.56
C VAL A 582 0.72 11.94 -10.93
N SER A 583 1.24 12.58 -11.99
CA SER A 583 0.99 12.15 -13.37
C SER A 583 2.20 12.35 -14.26
N TYR A 584 2.32 11.52 -15.30
CA TYR A 584 3.41 11.58 -16.27
C TYR A 584 2.89 11.81 -17.69
N PHE A 585 3.57 12.68 -18.43
CA PHE A 585 3.25 13.00 -19.82
C PHE A 585 4.41 12.58 -20.73
N HIS A 586 4.19 11.52 -21.52
CA HIS A 586 5.21 10.95 -22.39
C HIS A 586 5.68 11.91 -23.48
N SER A 587 4.77 12.72 -24.02
CA SER A 587 5.07 13.63 -25.15
C SER A 587 6.15 14.66 -24.85
N LYS A 588 6.22 15.11 -23.60
CA LYS A 588 7.18 16.12 -23.11
C LYS A 588 8.13 15.60 -22.04
N HIS A 589 8.04 14.32 -21.68
CA HIS A 589 8.78 13.69 -20.59
C HIS A 589 8.66 14.47 -19.26
N LEU A 590 7.44 14.92 -18.94
CA LEU A 590 7.14 15.71 -17.75
C LEU A 590 6.47 14.84 -16.70
N LEU A 591 7.01 14.86 -15.48
CA LEU A 591 6.34 14.31 -14.30
C LEU A 591 5.77 15.47 -13.51
N VAL A 592 4.48 15.42 -13.20
CA VAL A 592 3.75 16.46 -12.48
C VAL A 592 3.32 15.89 -11.14
N ALA A 593 3.62 16.62 -10.07
CA ALA A 593 3.26 16.27 -8.71
C ALA A 593 2.37 17.37 -8.12
N LEU A 594 1.17 16.99 -7.68
CA LEU A 594 0.26 17.88 -6.96
C LEU A 594 0.57 17.82 -5.46
N CYS A 595 0.93 18.94 -4.87
CA CYS A 595 1.07 19.10 -3.42
C CYS A 595 -0.06 19.98 -2.87
N GLU A 596 -0.24 20.01 -1.55
CA GLU A 596 -1.31 20.77 -0.90
C GLU A 596 -1.37 22.25 -1.31
N ASN A 597 -0.22 22.89 -1.56
CA ASN A 597 -0.13 24.34 -1.83
C ASN A 597 0.44 24.69 -3.23
N CYS A 598 0.95 23.71 -3.98
CA CYS A 598 1.59 23.97 -5.26
C CYS A 598 1.53 22.76 -6.20
N LEU A 599 1.70 23.03 -7.50
CA LEU A 599 1.97 22.04 -8.52
C LEU A 599 3.46 22.04 -8.85
N VAL A 600 4.12 20.89 -8.79
CA VAL A 600 5.54 20.75 -9.13
C VAL A 600 5.70 19.99 -10.44
N ILE A 601 6.43 20.57 -11.38
CA ILE A 601 6.76 19.95 -12.66
C ILE A 601 8.23 19.55 -12.63
N LEU A 602 8.49 18.26 -12.81
CA LEU A 602 9.82 17.70 -13.01
C LEU A 602 10.04 17.46 -14.51
N SER A 603 11.21 17.83 -14.99
CA SER A 603 11.62 17.65 -16.39
C SER A 603 13.00 17.00 -16.49
N ASN A 604 13.32 16.45 -17.67
CA ASN A 604 14.52 15.66 -17.95
C ASN A 604 14.62 14.39 -17.09
N LEU A 605 13.49 13.66 -16.94
CA LEU A 605 13.49 12.37 -16.26
C LEU A 605 14.20 11.28 -17.05
N ILE A 606 14.12 11.30 -18.38
CA ILE A 606 14.72 10.34 -19.31
C ILE A 606 15.74 11.07 -20.18
#